data_AF-A0A0M4FR38-F1
#
_entry.id   AF-A0A0M4FR38-F1
#
_cell.length_a   1.000
_cell.length_b   1.000
_cell.length_c   1.000
_cell.angle_alpha   90.00
_cell.angle_beta   90.00
_cell.angle_gamma   90.00
#
_symmetry.space_group_name_H-M   'P 1'
#
loop_
_entity.id
_entity.type
_entity.pdbx_description
1 polymer ?
#
loop_
_entity_poly.entity_id
_entity_poly.type
_entity_poly.pdbx_seq_one_letter_code
_entity_poly.pdbx_strand_id
1 'polypeptide(L)'
;MIIDSHSHVIIPNNKHIEIMKDANVDMTILFSTLIHPEKSESYDEFIEEMGMLQKILNNQINGKEARERSLQELVDTVNRFPERFIGFGPVPVGMSAQDTGEWIESKIVKNNLKGLGEFTLGPNSIKLLQPVFESANELNGLPIWIHTFSPLSINDIKELVELTKQFSKVPVVFGHLGGLNWLETIQMVKDIPNGYLDISAFYTTFALSLAMKEVPDRTMFSSDYPYGDPYLAIEAVKRYAPSKDIERRVLGETIADLLNITVPSPS
;
A
#
# COMPACT_ATOMS: atom_id res chain seq x y z
N MET A 1 -13.81 -2.39 -14.25
CA MET A 1 -12.98 -2.95 -13.17
C MET A 1 -12.21 -1.80 -12.55
N ILE A 2 -12.47 -1.53 -11.27
CA ILE A 2 -11.73 -0.57 -10.44
C ILE A 2 -11.30 -1.30 -9.17
N ILE A 3 -10.00 -1.28 -8.90
CA ILE A 3 -9.40 -1.90 -7.72
C ILE A 3 -8.63 -0.82 -6.96
N ASP A 4 -9.04 -0.54 -5.73
CA ASP A 4 -8.29 0.34 -4.86
C ASP A 4 -7.08 -0.42 -4.31
N SER A 5 -5.87 -0.06 -4.75
CA SER A 5 -4.66 -0.83 -4.44
C SER A 5 -4.12 -0.59 -3.03
N HIS A 6 -4.65 0.39 -2.29
CA HIS A 6 -4.28 0.58 -0.90
C HIS A 6 -5.33 1.42 -0.14
N SER A 7 -5.88 0.77 0.88
CA SER A 7 -6.72 1.37 1.92
C SER A 7 -6.51 0.64 3.22
N HIS A 8 -6.85 1.27 4.33
CA HIS A 8 -6.75 0.67 5.64
C HIS A 8 -8.06 -0.03 6.04
N VAL A 9 -7.93 -1.01 6.94
CA VAL A 9 -9.10 -1.57 7.63
C VAL A 9 -9.82 -0.44 8.37
N ILE A 10 -11.12 -0.32 8.15
CA ILE A 10 -11.97 0.61 8.88
C ILE A 10 -13.13 -0.14 9.56
N ILE A 11 -13.66 0.46 10.63
CA ILE A 11 -14.75 -0.12 11.40
C ILE A 11 -15.87 0.91 11.58
N PRO A 12 -17.15 0.52 11.35
CA PRO A 12 -17.59 -0.80 10.94
C PRO A 12 -17.28 -1.11 9.46
N ASN A 13 -16.86 -2.34 9.15
CA ASN A 13 -16.45 -2.73 7.79
C ASN A 13 -17.53 -2.48 6.73
N ASN A 14 -18.82 -2.56 7.10
CA ASN A 14 -19.94 -2.28 6.20
C ASN A 14 -19.90 -0.85 5.62
N LYS A 15 -19.37 0.12 6.38
CA LYS A 15 -19.19 1.49 5.90
C LYS A 15 -18.19 1.54 4.75
N HIS A 16 -17.14 0.72 4.78
CA HIS A 16 -16.20 0.60 3.67
C HIS A 16 -16.89 0.02 2.43
N ILE A 17 -17.70 -1.03 2.62
CA ILE A 17 -18.48 -1.65 1.54
C ILE A 17 -19.43 -0.63 0.88
N GLU A 18 -20.04 0.26 1.66
CA GLU A 18 -20.87 1.36 1.15
C GLU A 18 -20.04 2.37 0.35
N ILE A 19 -18.92 2.84 0.88
CA ILE A 19 -17.98 3.74 0.18
C ILE A 19 -17.50 3.13 -1.15
N MET A 20 -17.16 1.84 -1.16
CA MET A 20 -16.77 1.14 -2.38
C MET A 20 -17.92 1.13 -3.40
N LYS A 21 -19.16 0.88 -2.97
CA LYS A 21 -20.32 0.90 -3.87
C LYS A 21 -20.55 2.30 -4.45
N ASP A 22 -20.50 3.33 -3.62
CA ASP A 22 -20.72 4.71 -4.02
C ASP A 22 -19.65 5.18 -5.03
N ALA A 23 -18.41 4.76 -4.84
CA ALA A 23 -17.28 5.06 -5.73
C ALA A 23 -17.16 4.11 -6.95
N ASN A 24 -18.00 3.07 -7.05
CA ASN A 24 -17.89 1.97 -8.03
C ASN A 24 -16.54 1.23 -7.99
N VAL A 25 -16.00 1.00 -6.79
CA VAL A 25 -14.83 0.16 -6.54
C VAL A 25 -15.28 -1.30 -6.42
N ASP A 26 -14.75 -2.16 -7.30
CA ASP A 26 -15.10 -3.57 -7.32
C ASP A 26 -14.40 -4.32 -6.17
N MET A 27 -13.12 -4.03 -5.93
CA MET A 27 -12.29 -4.68 -4.92
C MET A 27 -11.29 -3.70 -4.29
N THR A 28 -10.89 -3.94 -3.05
CA THR A 28 -9.87 -3.14 -2.35
C THR A 28 -8.78 -4.04 -1.76
N ILE A 29 -7.53 -3.61 -1.89
CA ILE A 29 -6.40 -4.19 -1.18
C ILE A 29 -6.30 -3.51 0.19
N LEU A 30 -6.65 -4.25 1.24
CA LEU A 30 -6.65 -3.79 2.62
C LEU A 30 -5.29 -3.96 3.29
N PHE A 31 -4.91 -2.93 4.03
CA PHE A 31 -3.76 -2.89 4.91
C PHE A 31 -4.22 -2.84 6.36
N SER A 32 -3.54 -3.58 7.22
CA SER A 32 -3.82 -3.51 8.66
C SER A 32 -3.54 -2.11 9.21
N THR A 33 -4.29 -1.66 10.21
CA THR A 33 -4.01 -0.42 10.94
C THR A 33 -4.00 -0.69 12.45
N LEU A 34 -3.31 0.17 13.20
CA LEU A 34 -3.33 0.17 14.68
C LEU A 34 -4.27 1.23 15.25
N ILE A 35 -4.80 2.09 14.39
CA ILE A 35 -5.56 3.28 14.74
C ILE A 35 -6.79 3.37 13.86
N HIS A 36 -7.83 4.02 14.37
CA HIS A 36 -9.11 4.18 13.71
C HIS A 36 -9.63 5.62 13.85
N PRO A 37 -8.96 6.60 13.22
CA PRO A 37 -9.38 7.99 13.30
C PRO A 37 -10.82 8.20 12.81
N GLU A 38 -11.34 7.33 11.94
CA GLU A 38 -12.71 7.38 11.43
C GLU A 38 -13.80 7.11 12.50
N LYS A 39 -13.40 6.61 13.68
CA LYS A 39 -14.29 6.41 14.83
C LYS A 39 -14.34 7.59 15.79
N SER A 40 -13.42 8.55 15.66
CA SER A 40 -13.31 9.65 16.61
C SER A 40 -14.63 10.44 16.64
N GLU A 41 -15.22 10.58 17.83
CA GLU A 41 -16.46 11.34 18.02
C GLU A 41 -16.18 12.77 18.49
N SER A 42 -14.93 13.06 18.90
CA SER A 42 -14.49 14.38 19.34
C SER A 42 -13.16 14.81 18.71
N TYR A 43 -12.89 16.12 18.76
CA TYR A 43 -11.61 16.69 18.32
C TYR A 43 -10.43 16.12 19.11
N ASP A 44 -10.57 15.95 20.42
CA ASP A 44 -9.49 15.46 21.27
C ASP A 44 -9.15 14.00 20.96
N GLU A 45 -10.16 13.13 20.80
CA GLU A 45 -9.97 11.75 20.33
C GLU A 45 -9.28 11.70 18.97
N PHE A 46 -9.69 12.57 18.03
CA PHE A 46 -9.07 12.63 16.71
C PHE A 46 -7.60 13.05 16.79
N ILE A 47 -7.26 14.02 17.63
CA ILE A 47 -5.87 14.44 17.86
C ILE A 47 -5.04 13.31 18.48
N GLU A 48 -5.60 12.52 19.40
CA GLU A 48 -4.93 11.36 19.98
C GLU A 48 -4.62 10.29 18.92
N GLU A 49 -5.58 9.94 18.08
CA GLU A 49 -5.41 9.00 16.97
C GLU A 49 -4.34 9.48 15.98
N MET A 50 -4.38 10.75 15.58
CA MET A 50 -3.36 11.33 14.68
C MET A 50 -1.98 11.41 15.34
N GLY A 51 -1.90 11.63 16.65
CA GLY A 51 -0.65 11.56 17.41
C GLY A 51 -0.08 10.15 17.43
N MET A 52 -0.92 9.12 17.51
CA MET A 52 -0.49 7.72 17.39
C MET A 52 -0.04 7.39 15.96
N LEU A 53 -0.74 7.87 14.93
CA LEU A 53 -0.31 7.73 13.53
C LEU A 53 1.11 8.26 13.34
N GLN A 54 1.38 9.47 13.84
CA GLN A 54 2.69 10.09 13.72
C GLN A 54 3.79 9.23 14.36
N LYS A 55 3.51 8.57 15.50
CA LYS A 55 4.48 7.65 16.14
C LYS A 55 4.71 6.39 15.30
N ILE A 56 3.67 5.85 14.66
CA ILE A 56 3.75 4.70 13.75
C ILE A 56 4.59 5.06 12.52
N LEU A 57 4.29 6.18 11.86
CA LEU A 57 5.03 6.70 10.70
C LEU A 57 6.51 6.93 11.01
N ASN A 58 6.83 7.36 12.23
CA ASN A 58 8.21 7.54 12.71
C ASN A 58 8.85 6.23 13.23
N ASN A 59 8.23 5.07 13.01
CA ASN A 59 8.74 3.76 13.40
C ASN A 59 8.96 3.63 14.94
N GLN A 60 8.22 4.38 15.74
CA GLN A 60 8.27 4.33 17.21
C GLN A 60 7.36 3.24 17.80
N ILE A 61 6.44 2.70 16.99
CA ILE A 61 5.53 1.60 17.37
C ILE A 61 5.70 0.45 16.37
N ASN A 62 6.52 -0.54 16.72
CA ASN A 62 6.80 -1.72 15.88
C ASN A 62 6.78 -3.04 16.66
N GLY A 63 6.14 -3.05 17.82
CA GLY A 63 6.05 -4.25 18.65
C GLY A 63 5.30 -5.38 17.92
N LYS A 64 5.78 -6.62 18.10
CA LYS A 64 5.18 -7.83 17.55
C LYS A 64 3.70 -7.95 17.90
N GLU A 65 3.33 -7.73 19.17
CA GLU A 65 1.95 -7.81 19.66
C GLU A 65 1.00 -6.82 18.97
N ALA A 66 1.48 -5.61 18.67
CA ALA A 66 0.68 -4.63 17.96
C ALA A 66 0.36 -5.13 16.53
N ARG A 67 1.39 -5.63 15.82
CA ARG A 67 1.21 -6.19 14.47
C ARG A 67 0.35 -7.46 14.46
N GLU A 68 0.40 -8.29 15.50
CA GLU A 68 -0.49 -9.46 15.61
C GLU A 68 -1.95 -9.04 15.76
N ARG A 69 -2.25 -8.02 16.56
CA ARG A 69 -3.62 -7.51 16.73
C ARG A 69 -4.16 -6.90 15.44
N SER A 70 -3.41 -6.03 14.78
CA SER A 70 -3.84 -5.42 13.52
C SER A 70 -3.98 -6.45 12.39
N LEU A 71 -3.10 -7.45 12.36
CA LEU A 71 -3.21 -8.57 11.42
C LEU A 71 -4.49 -9.37 11.64
N GLN A 72 -4.86 -9.67 12.90
CA GLN A 72 -6.08 -10.42 13.18
C GLN A 72 -7.30 -9.68 12.64
N GLU A 73 -7.39 -8.37 12.87
CA GLU A 73 -8.49 -7.53 12.37
C GLU A 73 -8.56 -7.51 10.82
N LEU A 74 -7.40 -7.43 10.17
CA LEU A 74 -7.29 -7.54 8.71
C LEU A 74 -7.81 -8.89 8.21
N VAL A 75 -7.34 -9.99 8.80
CA VAL A 75 -7.71 -11.35 8.40
C VAL A 75 -9.21 -11.59 8.62
N ASP A 76 -9.76 -11.13 9.75
CA ASP A 76 -11.19 -11.23 10.04
C ASP A 76 -12.02 -10.44 9.02
N THR A 77 -11.57 -9.24 8.64
CA THR A 77 -12.24 -8.41 7.63
C THR A 77 -12.21 -9.04 6.24
N VAL A 78 -11.04 -9.54 5.82
CA VAL A 78 -10.87 -10.22 4.52
C VAL A 78 -11.72 -11.49 4.46
N ASN A 79 -11.71 -12.31 5.51
CA ASN A 79 -12.52 -13.53 5.57
C ASN A 79 -14.02 -13.26 5.58
N ARG A 80 -14.44 -12.09 6.08
CA ARG A 80 -15.85 -11.68 6.12
C ARG A 80 -16.37 -11.21 4.76
N PHE A 81 -15.53 -10.60 3.92
CA PHE A 81 -15.89 -10.11 2.58
C PHE A 81 -14.83 -10.49 1.53
N PRO A 82 -14.56 -11.80 1.32
CA PRO A 82 -13.47 -12.26 0.47
C PRO A 82 -13.65 -11.91 -1.02
N GLU A 83 -14.88 -11.58 -1.44
CA GLU A 83 -15.20 -11.11 -2.78
C GLU A 83 -14.92 -9.61 -2.98
N ARG A 84 -14.72 -8.86 -1.89
CA ARG A 84 -14.49 -7.40 -1.92
C ARG A 84 -13.10 -7.02 -1.44
N PHE A 85 -12.45 -7.84 -0.63
CA PHE A 85 -11.15 -7.52 -0.03
C PHE A 85 -10.10 -8.59 -0.26
N ILE A 86 -8.88 -8.11 -0.54
CA ILE A 86 -7.63 -8.86 -0.45
C ILE A 86 -6.76 -8.14 0.57
N GLY A 87 -5.96 -8.86 1.36
CA GLY A 87 -5.11 -8.23 2.37
C GLY A 87 -3.63 -8.23 2.01
N PHE A 88 -2.95 -7.14 2.36
CA PHE A 88 -1.50 -7.07 2.56
C PHE A 88 -1.22 -7.02 4.06
N GLY A 89 -0.46 -7.99 4.54
CA GLY A 89 -0.29 -8.17 5.98
C GLY A 89 0.98 -7.51 6.52
N PRO A 90 0.95 -7.04 7.77
CA PRO A 90 2.10 -6.40 8.39
C PRO A 90 3.20 -7.40 8.75
N VAL A 91 4.45 -6.94 8.65
CA VAL A 91 5.63 -7.69 9.12
C VAL A 91 6.47 -6.78 10.02
N PRO A 92 6.82 -7.20 11.25
CA PRO A 92 7.76 -6.45 12.07
C PRO A 92 9.12 -6.32 11.38
N VAL A 93 9.72 -5.13 11.43
CA VAL A 93 11.04 -4.86 10.83
C VAL A 93 12.16 -5.07 11.84
N GLY A 94 13.38 -5.35 11.36
CA GLY A 94 14.56 -5.52 12.22
C GLY A 94 14.65 -6.87 12.94
N MET A 95 13.81 -7.83 12.61
CA MET A 95 13.97 -9.23 13.02
C MET A 95 15.09 -9.92 12.22
N SER A 96 15.52 -11.10 12.65
CA SER A 96 16.45 -11.92 11.86
C SER A 96 15.78 -12.40 10.55
N ALA A 97 16.57 -12.81 9.55
CA ALA A 97 16.04 -13.40 8.32
C ALA A 97 15.18 -14.64 8.58
N GLN A 98 15.61 -15.49 9.52
CA GLN A 98 14.85 -16.67 9.92
C GLN A 98 13.49 -16.28 10.55
N ASP A 99 13.49 -15.40 11.56
CA ASP A 99 12.26 -14.99 12.24
C ASP A 99 11.29 -14.26 11.29
N THR A 100 11.85 -13.49 10.35
CA THR A 100 11.08 -12.79 9.30
C THR A 100 10.41 -13.78 8.36
N GLY A 101 11.15 -14.78 7.88
CA GLY A 101 10.62 -15.86 7.05
C GLY A 101 9.52 -16.64 7.77
N GLU A 102 9.77 -17.07 9.01
CA GLU A 102 8.79 -17.79 9.84
C GLU A 102 7.52 -16.96 10.07
N TRP A 103 7.65 -15.65 10.31
CA TRP A 103 6.51 -14.75 10.40
C TRP A 103 5.72 -14.71 9.10
N ILE A 104 6.38 -14.46 7.97
CA ILE A 104 5.71 -14.34 6.67
C ILE A 104 4.98 -15.64 6.31
N GLU A 105 5.62 -16.79 6.46
CA GLU A 105 4.99 -18.08 6.20
C GLU A 105 3.78 -18.32 7.11
N SER A 106 3.95 -18.12 8.43
CA SER A 106 2.93 -18.50 9.41
C SER A 106 1.77 -17.52 9.52
N LYS A 107 1.98 -16.25 9.20
CA LYS A 107 1.03 -15.16 9.43
C LYS A 107 0.48 -14.54 8.14
N ILE A 108 1.24 -14.56 7.06
CA ILE A 108 0.84 -13.95 5.78
C ILE A 108 0.38 -15.06 4.82
N VAL A 109 1.26 -15.99 4.49
CA VAL A 109 0.99 -17.05 3.50
C VAL A 109 -0.14 -17.97 3.97
N LYS A 110 -0.11 -18.44 5.23
CA LYS A 110 -1.18 -19.29 5.79
C LYS A 110 -2.55 -18.62 5.83
N ASN A 111 -2.62 -17.29 5.88
CA ASN A 111 -3.87 -16.53 5.85
C ASN A 111 -4.25 -16.08 4.42
N ASN A 112 -3.56 -16.57 3.38
CA ASN A 112 -3.79 -16.23 1.98
C ASN A 112 -3.68 -14.73 1.65
N LEU A 113 -2.95 -13.97 2.47
CA LEU A 113 -2.65 -12.57 2.19
C LEU A 113 -1.69 -12.50 0.99
N LYS A 114 -1.86 -11.47 0.15
CA LYS A 114 -1.23 -11.41 -1.18
C LYS A 114 0.01 -10.53 -1.25
N GLY A 115 0.37 -9.87 -0.16
CA GLY A 115 1.57 -9.05 -0.08
C GLY A 115 1.90 -8.61 1.33
N LEU A 116 2.97 -7.85 1.44
CA LEU A 116 3.60 -7.43 2.69
C LEU A 116 3.52 -5.91 2.80
N GLY A 117 3.04 -5.42 3.93
CA GLY A 117 2.98 -3.99 4.20
C GLY A 117 1.79 -3.61 5.08
N GLU A 118 1.59 -2.33 5.34
CA GLU A 118 2.40 -1.20 4.91
C GLU A 118 3.64 -1.10 5.80
N PHE A 119 4.80 -0.93 5.16
CA PHE A 119 6.04 -0.66 5.88
C PHE A 119 6.23 0.84 6.10
N THR A 120 6.03 1.27 7.34
CA THR A 120 6.30 2.63 7.82
C THR A 120 7.66 2.68 8.50
N LEU A 121 8.61 3.43 7.93
CA LEU A 121 9.98 3.50 8.42
C LEU A 121 10.34 4.92 8.86
N GLY A 122 11.16 5.01 9.90
CA GLY A 122 11.82 6.25 10.26
C GLY A 122 12.97 6.56 9.29
N PRO A 123 13.51 7.80 9.32
CA PRO A 123 14.64 8.16 8.48
C PRO A 123 15.85 7.21 8.65
N ASN A 124 16.59 6.96 7.58
CA ASN A 124 17.79 6.13 7.49
C ASN A 124 17.60 4.68 7.92
N SER A 125 16.39 4.13 7.75
CA SER A 125 16.00 2.81 8.25
C SER A 125 15.63 1.80 7.14
N ILE A 126 15.83 2.12 5.86
CA ILE A 126 15.48 1.23 4.74
C ILE A 126 16.16 -0.14 4.84
N LYS A 127 17.44 -0.20 5.22
CA LYS A 127 18.17 -1.45 5.49
C LYS A 127 17.46 -2.43 6.43
N LEU A 128 16.55 -1.98 7.30
CA LEU A 128 15.78 -2.88 8.18
C LEU A 128 14.83 -3.80 7.40
N LEU A 129 14.54 -3.48 6.13
CA LEU A 129 13.72 -4.30 5.25
C LEU A 129 14.50 -5.41 4.56
N GLN A 130 15.82 -5.46 4.64
CA GLN A 130 16.60 -6.48 3.92
C GLN A 130 16.13 -7.92 4.21
N PRO A 131 15.85 -8.32 5.47
CA PRO A 131 15.26 -9.63 5.76
C PRO A 131 13.89 -9.86 5.08
N VAL A 132 13.06 -8.82 4.98
CA VAL A 132 11.74 -8.89 4.32
C VAL A 132 11.92 -9.14 2.82
N PHE A 133 12.85 -8.43 2.19
CA PHE A 133 13.16 -8.60 0.76
C PHE A 133 13.72 -10.00 0.46
N GLU A 134 14.61 -10.51 1.31
CA GLU A 134 15.16 -11.87 1.21
C GLU A 134 14.03 -12.91 1.27
N SER A 135 13.17 -12.84 2.29
CA SER A 135 12.04 -13.76 2.43
C SER A 135 11.01 -13.63 1.30
N ALA A 136 10.67 -12.40 0.88
CA ALA A 136 9.75 -12.20 -0.24
C ALA A 136 10.28 -12.79 -1.54
N ASN A 137 11.60 -12.67 -1.79
CA ASN A 137 12.26 -13.24 -2.96
C ASN A 137 12.26 -14.77 -2.95
N GLU A 138 12.43 -15.39 -1.78
CA GLU A 138 12.35 -16.85 -1.60
C GLU A 138 10.93 -17.38 -1.80
N LEU A 139 9.92 -16.60 -1.40
CA LEU A 139 8.50 -16.95 -1.51
C LEU A 139 7.87 -16.53 -2.84
N ASN A 140 8.58 -16.74 -3.95
CA ASN A 140 8.15 -16.43 -5.32
C ASN A 140 7.81 -14.95 -5.60
N GLY A 141 8.45 -14.02 -4.89
CA GLY A 141 8.32 -12.58 -5.17
C GLY A 141 7.02 -11.99 -4.64
N LEU A 142 6.70 -12.21 -3.35
CA LEU A 142 5.58 -11.54 -2.70
C LEU A 142 5.74 -10.00 -2.81
N PRO A 143 4.72 -9.27 -3.29
CA PRO A 143 4.79 -7.81 -3.36
C PRO A 143 5.00 -7.16 -2.00
N ILE A 144 5.83 -6.11 -1.99
CA ILE A 144 6.14 -5.30 -0.80
C ILE A 144 5.61 -3.88 -1.04
N TRP A 145 4.84 -3.35 -0.09
CA TRP A 145 4.35 -1.97 -0.12
C TRP A 145 5.02 -1.15 0.99
N ILE A 146 5.67 -0.04 0.62
CA ILE A 146 6.44 0.80 1.55
C ILE A 146 5.96 2.24 1.49
N HIS A 147 5.72 2.83 2.66
CA HIS A 147 5.42 4.25 2.82
C HIS A 147 6.62 5.08 2.36
N THR A 148 6.47 5.88 1.31
CA THR A 148 7.56 6.76 0.81
C THR A 148 7.28 8.25 0.92
N PHE A 149 6.22 8.63 1.65
CA PHE A 149 6.01 10.02 2.05
C PHE A 149 6.90 10.39 3.26
N SER A 150 6.72 11.59 3.81
CA SER A 150 7.29 11.96 5.11
C SER A 150 7.01 10.89 6.18
N PRO A 151 8.00 10.45 6.97
CA PRO A 151 9.28 11.13 7.24
C PRO A 151 10.46 10.72 6.33
N LEU A 152 10.25 9.91 5.29
CA LEU A 152 11.35 9.47 4.43
C LEU A 152 11.90 10.61 3.57
N SER A 153 13.22 10.68 3.49
CA SER A 153 13.96 11.62 2.65
C SER A 153 14.26 11.03 1.27
N ILE A 154 14.76 11.88 0.37
CA ILE A 154 15.26 11.41 -0.93
C ILE A 154 16.39 10.37 -0.80
N ASN A 155 17.21 10.42 0.26
CA ASN A 155 18.27 9.43 0.46
C ASN A 155 17.70 8.06 0.82
N ASP A 156 16.62 8.04 1.61
CA ASP A 156 15.89 6.81 1.92
C ASP A 156 15.27 6.21 0.64
N ILE A 157 14.64 7.03 -0.20
CA ILE A 157 14.08 6.57 -1.48
C ILE A 157 15.18 6.00 -2.39
N LYS A 158 16.37 6.61 -2.43
CA LYS A 158 17.53 6.07 -3.18
C LYS A 158 18.00 4.72 -2.63
N GLU A 159 18.07 4.56 -1.31
CA GLU A 159 18.41 3.28 -0.69
C GLU A 159 17.37 2.21 -1.05
N LEU A 160 16.08 2.57 -1.04
CA LEU A 160 15.00 1.68 -1.43
C LEU A 160 15.08 1.28 -2.91
N VAL A 161 15.45 2.21 -3.78
CA VAL A 161 15.73 1.96 -5.20
C VAL A 161 16.84 0.92 -5.37
N GLU A 162 17.95 1.05 -4.64
CA GLU A 162 19.05 0.08 -4.73
C GLU A 162 18.62 -1.31 -4.21
N LEU A 163 17.85 -1.35 -3.12
CA LEU A 163 17.29 -2.61 -2.61
C LEU A 163 16.32 -3.25 -3.62
N THR A 164 15.48 -2.45 -4.27
CA THR A 164 14.54 -2.91 -5.31
C THR A 164 15.29 -3.51 -6.50
N LYS A 165 16.38 -2.89 -6.95
CA LYS A 165 17.23 -3.43 -8.03
C LYS A 165 17.92 -4.73 -7.63
N GLN A 166 18.42 -4.81 -6.40
CA GLN A 166 19.08 -6.00 -5.87
C GLN A 166 18.13 -7.22 -5.89
N PHE A 167 16.86 -7.02 -5.54
CA PHE A 167 15.85 -8.07 -5.49
C PHE A 167 14.86 -7.97 -6.67
N SER A 168 15.37 -8.04 -7.90
CA SER A 168 14.62 -7.86 -9.15
C SER A 168 13.37 -8.74 -9.35
N LYS A 169 13.20 -9.82 -8.58
CA LYS A 169 12.00 -10.68 -8.60
C LYS A 169 10.88 -10.19 -7.69
N VAL A 170 11.18 -9.31 -6.74
CA VAL A 170 10.23 -8.82 -5.73
C VAL A 170 9.58 -7.53 -6.25
N PRO A 171 8.26 -7.51 -6.47
CA PRO A 171 7.56 -6.27 -6.78
C PRO A 171 7.57 -5.33 -5.58
N VAL A 172 7.95 -4.07 -5.80
CA VAL A 172 8.02 -3.05 -4.75
C VAL A 172 7.13 -1.88 -5.13
N VAL A 173 6.15 -1.57 -4.28
CA VAL A 173 5.27 -0.42 -4.42
C VAL A 173 5.81 0.73 -3.58
N PHE A 174 6.15 1.83 -4.26
CA PHE A 174 6.58 3.10 -3.65
C PHE A 174 5.32 3.91 -3.33
N GLY A 175 4.96 3.92 -2.05
CA GLY A 175 3.76 4.56 -1.50
C GLY A 175 3.72 6.05 -1.76
N HIS A 176 2.57 6.59 -2.17
CA HIS A 176 2.35 8.03 -2.28
C HIS A 176 3.28 8.78 -3.23
N LEU A 177 3.72 8.11 -4.31
CA LEU A 177 4.66 8.63 -5.31
C LEU A 177 6.00 9.11 -4.74
N GLY A 178 6.39 8.81 -3.50
CA GLY A 178 7.58 9.40 -2.86
C GLY A 178 7.33 10.77 -2.20
N GLY A 179 6.06 11.16 -2.08
CA GLY A 179 5.63 12.40 -1.47
C GLY A 179 6.26 13.63 -2.11
N LEU A 180 6.86 14.51 -1.30
CA LEU A 180 7.52 15.73 -1.79
C LEU A 180 8.69 15.45 -2.75
N ASN A 181 9.19 14.20 -2.79
CA ASN A 181 10.27 13.75 -3.69
C ASN A 181 9.74 13.07 -4.96
N TRP A 182 8.49 13.31 -5.35
CA TRP A 182 7.83 12.60 -6.44
C TRP A 182 8.55 12.67 -7.78
N LEU A 183 9.17 13.81 -8.10
CA LEU A 183 9.81 14.00 -9.40
C LEU A 183 11.00 13.04 -9.55
N GLU A 184 11.86 13.00 -8.54
CA GLU A 184 13.00 12.10 -8.46
C GLU A 184 12.56 10.64 -8.31
N THR A 185 11.49 10.37 -7.55
CA THR A 185 10.96 9.02 -7.36
C THR A 185 10.48 8.44 -8.70
N ILE A 186 9.67 9.18 -9.45
CA ILE A 186 9.21 8.77 -10.78
C ILE A 186 10.40 8.58 -11.72
N GLN A 187 11.37 9.51 -11.71
CA GLN A 187 12.57 9.41 -12.53
C GLN A 187 13.35 8.13 -12.27
N MET A 188 13.53 7.76 -11.00
CA MET A 188 14.26 6.54 -10.63
C MET A 188 13.46 5.27 -10.91
N VAL A 189 12.17 5.23 -10.56
CA VAL A 189 11.32 4.04 -10.71
C VAL A 189 11.05 3.69 -12.18
N LYS A 190 11.05 4.69 -13.08
CA LYS A 190 10.87 4.49 -14.52
C LYS A 190 11.77 3.37 -15.10
N ASP A 191 13.02 3.32 -14.66
CA ASP A 191 14.03 2.38 -15.15
C ASP A 191 14.17 1.10 -14.30
N ILE A 192 13.25 0.87 -13.35
CA ILE A 192 13.26 -0.28 -12.43
C ILE A 192 12.03 -1.16 -12.72
N PRO A 193 12.19 -2.30 -13.41
CA PRO A 193 11.05 -3.10 -13.89
C PRO A 193 10.13 -3.65 -12.80
N ASN A 194 10.66 -3.91 -11.61
CA ASN A 194 9.91 -4.38 -10.44
C ASN A 194 9.48 -3.26 -9.49
N GLY A 195 9.70 -2.00 -9.86
CA GLY A 195 9.24 -0.82 -9.11
C GLY A 195 7.89 -0.31 -9.61
N TYR A 196 6.97 -0.14 -8.68
CA TYR A 196 5.61 0.34 -8.90
C TYR A 196 5.35 1.62 -8.11
N LEU A 197 4.39 2.42 -8.57
CA LEU A 197 3.99 3.70 -8.00
C LEU A 197 2.55 3.60 -7.51
N ASP A 198 2.36 3.89 -6.23
CA ASP A 198 1.04 4.12 -5.64
C ASP A 198 0.73 5.62 -5.68
N ILE A 199 -0.46 5.98 -6.15
CA ILE A 199 -0.82 7.40 -6.33
C ILE A 199 -1.45 8.05 -5.10
N SER A 200 -1.72 7.33 -4.01
CA SER A 200 -2.48 7.90 -2.90
C SER A 200 -1.75 9.07 -2.26
N ALA A 201 -2.47 9.93 -1.53
CA ALA A 201 -1.92 11.14 -0.94
C ALA A 201 -1.12 12.04 -1.91
N PHE A 202 -1.38 11.97 -3.22
CA PHE A 202 -0.76 12.88 -4.18
C PHE A 202 -1.12 14.33 -3.81
N TYR A 203 -0.12 15.17 -3.58
CA TYR A 203 -0.36 16.56 -3.19
C TYR A 203 -0.47 17.52 -4.41
N THR A 204 -0.14 17.03 -5.61
CA THR A 204 -0.24 17.78 -6.87
C THR A 204 -0.63 16.86 -8.02
N THR A 205 -1.58 17.30 -8.85
CA THR A 205 -2.02 16.55 -10.04
C THR A 205 -0.93 16.43 -11.10
N PHE A 206 0.12 17.26 -11.04
CA PHE A 206 1.30 17.09 -11.88
C PHE A 206 2.02 15.77 -11.60
N ALA A 207 2.18 15.38 -10.33
CA ALA A 207 2.80 14.12 -9.95
C ALA A 207 2.01 12.92 -10.49
N LEU A 208 0.69 12.94 -10.28
CA LEU A 208 -0.24 11.96 -10.84
C LEU A 208 -0.12 11.86 -12.37
N SER A 209 -0.20 13.00 -13.07
CA SER A 209 -0.15 13.03 -14.53
C SER A 209 1.19 12.54 -15.09
N LEU A 210 2.30 12.85 -14.40
CA LEU A 210 3.63 12.42 -14.83
C LEU A 210 3.82 10.93 -14.58
N ALA A 211 3.37 10.40 -13.45
CA ALA A 211 3.47 8.97 -13.14
C ALA A 211 2.74 8.13 -14.20
N MET A 212 1.49 8.49 -14.53
CA MET A 212 0.72 7.80 -15.57
C MET A 212 1.32 7.93 -16.98
N LYS A 213 2.07 8.99 -17.24
CA LYS A 213 2.73 9.20 -18.53
C LYS A 213 4.04 8.44 -18.67
N GLU A 214 4.87 8.49 -17.63
CA GLU A 214 6.25 7.97 -17.69
C GLU A 214 6.35 6.52 -17.20
N VAL A 215 5.41 6.08 -16.36
CA VAL A 215 5.35 4.72 -15.77
C VAL A 215 3.92 4.13 -15.85
N PRO A 216 3.27 4.11 -17.03
CA PRO A 216 1.85 3.76 -17.17
C PRO A 216 1.51 2.35 -16.68
N ASP A 217 2.35 1.37 -16.96
CA ASP A 217 2.07 -0.05 -16.67
C ASP A 217 2.44 -0.46 -15.24
N ARG A 218 2.95 0.47 -14.43
CA ARG A 218 3.33 0.23 -13.02
C ARG A 218 2.85 1.34 -12.07
N THR A 219 1.92 2.19 -12.53
CA THR A 219 1.23 3.18 -11.69
C THR A 219 -0.14 2.63 -11.30
N MET A 220 -0.50 2.69 -10.02
CA MET A 220 -1.75 2.12 -9.49
C MET A 220 -2.61 3.17 -8.79
N PHE A 221 -3.92 3.12 -9.06
CA PHE A 221 -4.94 3.83 -8.30
C PHE A 221 -4.99 3.30 -6.86
N SER A 222 -4.97 4.25 -5.92
CA SER A 222 -5.02 3.99 -4.50
C SER A 222 -5.66 5.20 -3.81
N SER A 223 -6.55 4.96 -2.86
CA SER A 223 -7.23 6.04 -2.14
C SER A 223 -6.56 6.40 -0.82
N ASP A 224 -5.86 5.46 -0.18
CA ASP A 224 -5.43 5.59 1.22
C ASP A 224 -6.60 5.91 2.16
N TYR A 225 -7.78 5.32 1.92
CA TYR A 225 -8.93 5.46 2.80
C TYR A 225 -8.60 4.89 4.20
N PRO A 226 -8.91 5.58 5.32
CA PRO A 226 -9.82 6.73 5.46
C PRO A 226 -9.18 8.13 5.33
N TYR A 227 -7.89 8.24 4.99
CA TYR A 227 -7.21 9.53 4.87
C TYR A 227 -7.48 10.22 3.53
N GLY A 228 -7.60 9.44 2.45
CA GLY A 228 -8.12 9.91 1.17
C GLY A 228 -9.54 9.45 0.89
N ASP A 229 -10.02 9.78 -0.30
CA ASP A 229 -11.37 9.47 -0.76
C ASP A 229 -11.32 8.73 -2.11
N PRO A 230 -11.85 7.49 -2.20
CA PRO A 230 -11.80 6.70 -3.43
C PRO A 230 -12.45 7.40 -4.63
N TYR A 231 -13.59 8.07 -4.43
CA TYR A 231 -14.29 8.76 -5.51
C TYR A 231 -13.43 9.89 -6.10
N LEU A 232 -12.87 10.75 -5.24
CA LEU A 232 -12.03 11.86 -5.68
C LEU A 232 -10.75 11.37 -6.38
N ALA A 233 -10.12 10.32 -5.87
CA ALA A 233 -8.92 9.75 -6.46
C ALA A 233 -9.22 9.08 -7.83
N ILE A 234 -10.33 8.36 -7.97
CA ILE A 234 -10.80 7.82 -9.26
C ILE A 234 -11.05 8.94 -10.28
N GLU A 235 -11.76 9.99 -9.88
CA GLU A 235 -12.06 11.12 -10.78
C GLU A 235 -10.78 11.87 -11.19
N ALA A 236 -9.79 11.96 -10.30
CA ALA A 236 -8.47 12.50 -10.65
C ALA A 236 -7.78 11.64 -11.72
N VAL A 237 -7.77 10.30 -11.57
CA VAL A 237 -7.20 9.39 -12.58
C VAL A 237 -7.91 9.58 -13.93
N LYS A 238 -9.25 9.52 -13.97
CA LYS A 238 -10.03 9.70 -15.21
C LYS A 238 -9.77 11.05 -15.90
N ARG A 239 -9.58 12.11 -15.10
CA ARG A 239 -9.35 13.47 -15.62
C ARG A 239 -7.96 13.64 -16.23
N TYR A 240 -6.94 13.02 -15.65
CA TYR A 240 -5.54 13.25 -16.01
C TYR A 240 -4.89 12.11 -16.79
N ALA A 241 -5.57 10.96 -16.93
CA ALA A 241 -5.07 9.86 -17.74
C ALA A 241 -4.90 10.31 -19.21
N PRO A 242 -3.75 10.01 -19.84
CA PRO A 242 -3.47 10.43 -21.22
C PRO A 242 -4.29 9.65 -22.26
N SER A 243 -4.87 8.50 -21.90
CA SER A 243 -5.75 7.72 -22.75
C SER A 243 -6.69 6.85 -21.90
N LYS A 244 -7.77 6.35 -22.52
CA LYS A 244 -8.67 5.39 -21.87
C LYS A 244 -8.01 4.05 -21.55
N ASP A 245 -6.94 3.69 -22.24
CA ASP A 245 -6.20 2.47 -21.93
C ASP A 245 -5.37 2.64 -20.66
N ILE A 246 -4.68 3.77 -20.51
CA ILE A 246 -3.91 4.08 -19.29
C ILE A 246 -4.85 4.29 -18.10
N GLU A 247 -6.02 4.92 -18.31
CA GLU A 247 -7.07 5.02 -17.28
C GLU A 247 -7.45 3.64 -16.72
N ARG A 248 -7.75 2.65 -17.59
CA ARG A 248 -8.13 1.30 -17.13
C ARG A 248 -6.98 0.58 -16.43
N ARG A 249 -5.76 0.70 -16.95
CA ARG A 249 -4.56 0.12 -16.31
C ARG A 249 -4.40 0.62 -14.89
N VAL A 250 -4.34 1.94 -14.74
CA VAL A 250 -4.11 2.58 -13.44
C VAL A 250 -5.26 2.29 -12.49
N LEU A 251 -6.52 2.34 -12.94
CA LEU A 251 -7.68 2.10 -12.09
C LEU A 251 -7.82 0.66 -11.58
N GLY A 252 -7.15 -0.33 -12.17
CA GLY A 252 -7.22 -1.68 -11.63
C GLY A 252 -6.48 -2.78 -12.37
N GLU A 253 -6.26 -2.68 -13.69
CA GLU A 253 -5.60 -3.79 -14.42
C GLU A 253 -4.16 -4.00 -13.92
N THR A 254 -3.42 -2.93 -13.58
CA THR A 254 -2.04 -3.03 -13.08
C THR A 254 -1.94 -3.87 -11.79
N ILE A 255 -2.78 -3.60 -10.79
CA ILE A 255 -2.77 -4.37 -9.53
C ILE A 255 -3.37 -5.77 -9.73
N ALA A 256 -4.35 -5.92 -10.63
CA ALA A 256 -4.89 -7.23 -10.97
C ALA A 256 -3.84 -8.16 -11.59
N ASP A 257 -3.06 -7.64 -12.54
CA ASP A 257 -1.96 -8.35 -13.19
C ASP A 257 -0.85 -8.68 -12.19
N LEU A 258 -0.47 -7.71 -11.34
CA LEU A 258 0.55 -7.91 -10.30
C LEU A 258 0.18 -9.06 -9.34
N LEU A 259 -1.08 -9.13 -8.91
CA LEU A 259 -1.54 -10.14 -7.96
C LEU A 259 -2.05 -11.42 -8.63
N ASN A 260 -2.08 -11.45 -9.97
CA ASN A 260 -2.67 -12.52 -10.78
C ASN A 260 -4.10 -12.86 -10.32
N ILE A 261 -4.95 -11.83 -10.22
CA ILE A 261 -6.35 -11.94 -9.81
C ILE A 261 -7.30 -11.57 -10.94
N THR A 262 -8.50 -12.13 -10.88
CA THR A 262 -9.62 -11.73 -11.74
C THR A 262 -10.71 -11.17 -10.86
N VAL A 263 -11.21 -9.99 -11.19
CA VAL A 263 -12.35 -9.41 -10.49
C VAL A 263 -13.60 -9.74 -11.28
N PRO A 264 -14.58 -10.45 -10.69
CA PRO A 264 -15.85 -10.73 -11.34
C PRO A 264 -16.50 -9.41 -11.76
N SER A 265 -17.03 -9.33 -12.98
CA SER A 265 -17.84 -8.18 -13.36
C SER A 265 -19.07 -8.11 -12.43
N PRO A 266 -19.46 -6.92 -11.93
CA PRO A 266 -20.68 -6.79 -11.16
C PRO A 266 -21.87 -7.27 -12.00
N SER A 267 -22.63 -8.20 -11.45
CA SER A 267 -23.88 -8.74 -12.02
C SER A 267 -24.99 -7.71 -12.00
#